data_AF-A0A7G3ZW21-F1
#
_entry.id   AF-A0A7G3ZW21-F1
#
_cell.length_a   1.000
_cell.length_b   1.000
_cell.length_c   1.000
_cell.angle_alpha   90.00
_cell.angle_beta   90.00
_cell.angle_gamma   90.00
#
_symmetry.space_group_name_H-M   'P 1'
#
loop_
_entity.id
_entity.type
_entity.pdbx_description
1 polymer ?
#
loop_
_entity_poly.entity_id
_entity_poly.type
_entity_poly.pdbx_seq_one_letter_code
_entity_poly.pdbx_strand_id
1 'polypeptide(L)' 'MNLGGFSWKRLIGISALKAKISRKIGIPLTKSGRQRKLGALIIKYLHILFLEGKKKKG' A
#
# COMPACT_ATOMS: atom_id res chain seq x y z
N MET A 1 18.36 -22.74 10.64
CA MET A 1 17.75 -21.92 11.72
C MET A 1 17.90 -20.46 11.34
N ASN A 2 16.79 -19.75 11.15
CA ASN A 2 16.76 -18.35 10.75
C ASN A 2 17.42 -17.48 11.83
N LEU A 3 18.56 -16.85 11.51
CA LEU A 3 19.17 -15.84 12.38
C LEU A 3 18.22 -14.65 12.44
N GLY A 4 17.53 -14.56 13.58
CA GLY A 4 16.35 -13.74 13.78
C GLY A 4 16.58 -12.26 13.52
N GLY A 5 15.66 -11.66 12.75
CA GLY A 5 15.13 -10.31 12.96
C GLY A 5 16.06 -9.10 12.85
N PHE A 6 17.38 -9.26 12.73
CA PHE A 6 18.33 -8.16 12.84
C PHE A 6 18.84 -7.74 11.47
N SER A 7 18.29 -6.64 10.96
CA SER A 7 18.72 -6.03 9.70
C SER A 7 19.54 -4.78 10.00
N TRP A 8 20.80 -4.77 9.57
CA TRP A 8 21.69 -3.60 9.63
C TRP A 8 21.05 -2.34 9.00
N LYS A 9 20.20 -2.51 8.00
CA LYS A 9 19.45 -1.42 7.35
C LYS A 9 18.45 -0.72 8.29
N ARG A 10 17.98 -1.43 9.33
CA ARG A 10 17.09 -0.90 10.37
C ARG A 10 17.87 -0.11 11.43
N LEU A 11 19.07 -0.61 11.79
CA LEU A 11 20.00 0.01 12.74
C LEU A 11 20.63 1.31 12.21
N ILE A 12 20.94 1.35 10.91
CA ILE A 12 21.44 2.56 10.21
C ILE A 12 20.33 3.63 10.06
N GLY A 13 19.07 3.34 10.45
CA GLY A 13 18.00 4.33 10.50
C GLY A 13 17.37 4.70 9.16
N ILE A 14 17.79 4.07 8.05
CA ILE A 14 17.24 4.30 6.70
C ILE A 14 15.72 3.98 6.67
N SER A 15 15.30 2.96 7.42
CA SER A 15 13.88 2.62 7.59
C SER A 15 13.10 3.71 8.32
N ALA A 16 13.67 4.29 9.37
CA ALA A 16 13.03 5.37 10.13
C ALA A 16 12.95 6.65 9.30
N LEU A 17 13.98 6.96 8.51
CA LEU A 17 14.01 8.10 7.60
C LEU A 17 12.93 7.97 6.52
N LYS A 18 12.81 6.82 5.86
CA LYS A 18 11.72 6.55 4.89
C LYS A 18 10.34 6.72 5.53
N ALA A 19 10.16 6.23 6.75
CA ALA A 19 8.90 6.36 7.48
C ALA A 19 8.60 7.81 7.91
N LYS A 20 9.63 8.59 8.29
CA LYS A 20 9.48 10.01 8.65
C LYS A 20 9.16 10.86 7.43
N ILE A 21 9.87 10.66 6.32
CA ILE A 21 9.60 11.36 5.06
C ILE A 21 8.20 11.01 4.57
N SER A 22 7.82 9.72 4.54
CA SER A 22 6.47 9.30 4.14
C SER A 22 5.35 9.90 5.01
N ARG A 23 5.61 10.18 6.30
CA ARG A 23 4.67 10.85 7.19
C ARG A 23 4.64 12.36 6.95
N LYS A 24 5.80 12.97 6.70
CA LYS A 24 5.94 14.42 6.48
C LYS A 24 5.29 14.90 5.17
N ILE A 25 5.35 14.10 4.10
CA ILE A 25 4.77 14.49 2.80
C ILE A 25 3.29 14.07 2.67
N GLY A 26 2.75 13.24 3.59
CA GLY A 26 1.40 12.67 3.46
C GLY A 26 1.20 11.66 2.31
N ILE A 27 2.17 11.56 1.39
CA ILE A 27 2.17 10.63 0.28
C ILE A 27 2.98 9.38 0.68
N PRO A 28 2.37 8.18 0.68
CA PRO A 28 3.06 6.95 1.02
C PRO A 28 4.22 6.69 0.04
N LEU A 29 5.45 6.93 0.48
CA LEU A 29 6.65 6.69 -0.34
C LEU A 29 6.96 5.20 -0.49
N THR A 30 6.39 4.36 0.37
CA THR A 30 6.54 2.91 0.28
C THR A 30 5.77 2.38 -0.93
N LYS A 31 6.43 1.58 -1.79
CA LYS A 31 5.77 0.87 -2.90
C LYS A 31 4.53 0.12 -2.40
N SER A 32 4.64 -0.59 -1.27
CA SER A 32 3.54 -1.37 -0.68
C SER A 32 2.33 -0.53 -0.26
N GLY A 33 2.54 0.68 0.28
CA GLY A 33 1.45 1.59 0.66
C GLY A 33 0.69 2.13 -0.56
N ARG A 34 1.39 2.43 -1.66
CA ARG A 34 0.74 2.81 -2.93
C ARG A 34 -0.02 1.64 -3.53
N GLN A 35 0.57 0.45 -3.53
CA GLN A 35 -0.08 -0.76 -4.03
C GLN A 35 -1.39 -1.07 -3.28
N ARG A 36 -1.43 -0.86 -1.95
CA ARG A 36 -2.67 -1.01 -1.17
C ARG A 36 -3.76 -0.01 -1.56
N LYS A 37 -3.41 1.27 -1.74
CA LYS A 37 -4.38 2.30 -2.17
C LYS A 37 -4.89 2.05 -3.59
N LEU A 38 -3.99 1.73 -4.52
CA LEU A 38 -4.36 1.43 -5.90
C LEU A 38 -5.19 0.14 -5.99
N GLY A 39 -4.81 -0.92 -5.27
CA GLY A 39 -5.58 -2.16 -5.20
C GLY A 39 -7.01 -1.93 -4.68
N ALA A 40 -7.17 -1.16 -3.61
CA ALA A 40 -8.50 -0.81 -3.08
C ALA A 40 -9.34 -0.02 -4.10
N LEU A 41 -8.73 0.91 -4.85
CA LEU A 41 -9.43 1.65 -5.90
C LEU A 41 -9.85 0.74 -7.05
N ILE A 42 -8.95 -0.09 -7.56
CA ILE A 42 -9.23 -1.02 -8.66
C ILE A 42 -10.37 -1.97 -8.29
N ILE A 43 -10.33 -2.55 -7.08
CA ILE A 43 -11.40 -3.43 -6.59
C ILE A 43 -12.72 -2.68 -6.49
N LYS A 44 -12.72 -1.44 -5.98
CA LYS A 44 -13.93 -0.62 -5.87
C LYS A 44 -14.53 -0.31 -7.24
N TYR A 45 -13.71 0.09 -8.21
CA TYR A 45 -14.18 0.38 -9.57
C TYR A 45 -14.69 -0.88 -10.27
N LEU A 46 -13.99 -2.01 -10.12
CA LEU A 46 -14.42 -3.29 -10.66
C LEU A 46 -15.77 -3.72 -10.06
N HIS A 47 -15.93 -3.55 -8.75
CA HIS A 47 -17.18 -3.87 -8.05
C HIS A 47 -18.33 -2.96 -8.50
N ILE A 48 -18.08 -1.66 -8.66
CA ILE A 48 -19.08 -0.71 -9.18
C ILE A 48 -19.48 -1.09 -10.61
N LEU A 49 -18.51 -1.35 -11.51
CA LEU A 49 -18.78 -1.79 -12.88
C LEU A 49 -19.58 -3.10 -12.91
N PHE A 50 -19.24 -4.04 -12.04
CA PHE A 50 -19.94 -5.31 -11.94
C PHE A 50 -21.38 -5.14 -11.45
N LEU A 51 -21.60 -4.30 -10.43
CA LEU A 51 -22.92 -3.97 -9.92
C LEU A 51 -23.76 -3.21 -10.96
N GLU A 52 -23.16 -2.29 -11.70
CA GLU A 52 -23.81 -1.52 -12.75
C GLU A 52 -24.22 -2.42 -13.94
N GLY A 53 -23.39 -3.40 -14.28
CA GLY A 53 -23.72 -4.45 -15.25
C GLY A 53 -24.87 -5.36 -14.81
N LYS A 54 -25.04 -5.60 -13.50
CA LYS A 54 -26.19 -6.35 -12.94
C LYS A 54 -27.47 -5.52 -12.96
N LYS A 55 -27.38 -4.20 -12.74
CA LYS A 55 -28.54 -3.32 -12.66
C LYS A 55 -29.20 -3.05 -14.03
N LYS A 56 -28.45 -3.14 -15.12
CA LYS A 56 -28.93 -2.88 -16.50
C LYS A 56 -29.67 -4.07 -17.15
N LYS A 57 -29.68 -5.24 -16.50
CA LYS A 57 -30.31 -6.48 -16.98
C LYS A 57 -31.62 -6.84 -16.24
N GLY A 58 -32.10 -5.97 -15.35
CA GLY A 58 -33.36 -6.12 -14.63
C GLY A 58 -34.42 -5.15 -15.13
#